data_AF-A0A3L6M4C4-F1
#
_entry.id   AF-A0A3L6M4C4-F1
#
_cell.length_a   1.000
_cell.length_b   1.000
_cell.length_c   1.000
_cell.angle_alpha   90.00
_cell.angle_beta   90.00
_cell.angle_gamma   90.00
#
_symmetry.space_group_name_H-M   'P 1'
#
loop_
_entity.id
_entity.type
_entity.pdbx_description
1 polymer ?
#
loop_
_entity_poly.entity_id
_entity_poly.type
_entity_poly.pdbx_seq_one_letter_code
_entity_poly.pdbx_strand_id
1 'polypeptide(L)'
;MGALKDAIEALLATLQPAPAEGRTSANYPPMPLATLYQLLRLKGIAVIGAPETAFSIYDQAQGVVRVYVSERQQVDVVPYEVVLYQALADVQAAGGSFMVCGDDVVCVLEDVLAHGTSYGDAALRALYMVSQGEKPPLAGDMPFSPEN
;
A
#
# COMPACT_ATOMS: atom_id res chain seq x y z
N MET A 1 -39.75 -8.82 8.28
CA MET A 1 -38.46 -8.53 7.60
C MET A 1 -37.84 -7.17 7.98
N GLY A 2 -38.26 -6.50 9.07
CA GLY A 2 -37.65 -5.22 9.52
C GLY A 2 -36.48 -5.39 10.50
N ALA A 3 -36.63 -6.26 11.50
CA ALA A 3 -35.70 -6.34 12.64
C ALA A 3 -34.23 -6.65 12.29
N LEU A 4 -33.96 -7.46 11.26
CA LEU A 4 -32.59 -7.76 10.83
C LEU A 4 -31.95 -6.58 10.10
N LYS A 5 -32.75 -5.85 9.30
CA LYS A 5 -32.29 -4.66 8.60
C LYS A 5 -31.99 -3.54 9.60
N ASP A 6 -32.87 -3.37 10.59
CA ASP A 6 -32.71 -2.36 11.64
C ASP A 6 -31.51 -2.67 12.56
N ALA A 7 -31.29 -3.95 12.89
CA ALA A 7 -30.11 -4.39 13.65
C ALA A 7 -28.80 -4.15 12.88
N ILE A 8 -28.81 -4.35 11.56
CA ILE A 8 -27.64 -4.12 10.71
C ILE A 8 -27.37 -2.63 10.52
N GLU A 9 -28.40 -1.81 10.36
CA GLU A 9 -28.26 -0.35 10.24
C GLU A 9 -27.77 0.26 11.57
N ALA A 10 -28.24 -0.22 12.71
CA ALA A 10 -27.74 0.18 14.02
C ALA A 10 -26.26 -0.20 14.22
N LEU A 11 -25.84 -1.39 13.78
CA LEU A 11 -24.45 -1.84 13.87
C LEU A 11 -23.51 -0.99 12.99
N LEU A 12 -23.99 -0.58 11.81
CA LEU A 12 -23.26 0.33 10.92
C LEU A 12 -23.14 1.75 11.48
N ALA A 13 -24.17 2.26 12.16
CA ALA A 13 -24.13 3.58 12.78
C ALA A 13 -23.08 3.66 13.90
N THR A 14 -22.86 2.55 14.62
CA THR A 14 -21.79 2.45 15.64
C THR A 14 -20.38 2.28 15.07
N LEU A 15 -20.25 2.03 13.76
CA LEU A 15 -18.97 1.93 13.05
C LEU A 15 -18.52 3.28 12.45
N GLN A 16 -19.23 4.37 12.75
CA GLN A 16 -18.71 5.73 12.60
C GLN A 16 -17.74 6.03 13.77
N PRO A 17 -16.53 6.54 13.52
CA PRO A 17 -15.55 6.77 14.58
C PRO A 17 -15.94 8.01 15.38
N ALA A 18 -16.33 7.80 16.64
CA ALA A 18 -15.89 8.70 17.70
C ALA A 18 -14.40 8.40 17.99
N PRO A 19 -13.61 9.40 18.43
CA PRO A 19 -12.16 9.28 18.52
C PRO A 19 -11.72 8.07 19.34
N ALA A 20 -10.57 7.54 18.95
CA ALA A 20 -9.97 6.29 19.41
C ALA A 20 -9.80 6.23 20.93
N GLU A 21 -10.84 5.84 21.65
CA GLU A 21 -10.73 5.29 22.98
C GLU A 21 -11.61 4.05 23.08
N GLY A 22 -10.99 2.95 23.50
CA GLY A 22 -11.58 1.62 23.53
C GLY A 22 -12.97 1.61 24.14
N ARG A 23 -13.98 1.41 23.30
CA ARG A 23 -15.32 1.01 23.74
C ARG A 23 -15.53 -0.43 23.33
N THR A 24 -15.47 -1.32 24.31
CA THR A 24 -16.17 -2.60 24.29
C THR A 24 -17.68 -2.29 24.20
N SER A 25 -18.21 -2.24 22.98
CA SER A 25 -19.64 -2.01 22.75
C SER A 25 -20.46 -3.19 23.30
N ALA A 26 -21.58 -2.83 23.92
CA ALA A 26 -22.45 -3.66 24.73
C ALA A 26 -22.93 -4.96 24.05
N ASN A 27 -22.91 -6.05 24.82
CA ASN A 27 -23.86 -7.19 24.85
C ASN A 27 -24.35 -7.87 23.55
N TYR A 28 -23.67 -7.70 22.41
CA TYR A 28 -23.90 -8.55 21.24
C TYR A 28 -22.83 -9.64 21.17
N PRO A 29 -23.20 -10.90 20.89
CA PRO A 29 -22.20 -11.92 20.60
C PRO A 29 -21.33 -11.41 19.44
N PRO A 30 -19.99 -11.54 19.53
CA PRO A 30 -19.10 -11.08 18.48
C PRO A 30 -19.50 -11.75 17.17
N MET A 31 -19.84 -10.94 16.16
CA MET A 31 -20.15 -11.43 14.83
C MET A 31 -18.91 -12.13 14.25
N PRO A 32 -19.03 -13.36 13.72
CA PRO A 32 -17.90 -14.02 13.07
C PRO A 32 -17.35 -13.18 11.91
N LEU A 33 -16.02 -13.14 11.76
CA LEU A 33 -15.34 -12.36 10.73
C LEU A 33 -15.84 -12.70 9.31
N ALA A 34 -16.05 -13.99 9.03
CA ALA A 34 -16.61 -14.47 7.78
C ALA A 34 -18.02 -13.91 7.50
N THR A 35 -18.86 -13.73 8.53
CA THR A 35 -20.19 -13.15 8.38
C THR A 35 -20.10 -11.67 8.02
N LEU A 36 -19.19 -10.92 8.65
CA LEU A 36 -18.96 -9.52 8.31
C LEU A 36 -18.43 -9.38 6.87
N TYR A 37 -17.50 -10.23 6.46
CA TYR A 37 -16.97 -10.28 5.09
C TYR A 37 -18.10 -10.45 4.06
N GLN A 38 -18.98 -11.44 4.27
CA GLN A 38 -20.10 -11.70 3.35
C GLN A 38 -21.10 -10.55 3.33
N LEU A 39 -21.40 -9.95 4.49
CA LEU A 39 -22.31 -8.81 4.58
C LEU A 39 -21.80 -7.61 3.78
N LEU A 40 -20.51 -7.32 3.85
CA LEU A 40 -19.90 -6.22 3.10
C LEU A 40 -19.93 -6.48 1.60
N ARG A 41 -19.62 -7.71 1.16
CA ARG A 41 -19.74 -8.10 -0.24
C ARG A 41 -21.17 -8.01 -0.77
N LEU A 42 -22.15 -8.44 0.01
CA LEU A 42 -23.57 -8.33 -0.36
C LEU A 42 -24.03 -6.88 -0.53
N LYS A 43 -23.39 -5.93 0.15
CA LYS A 43 -23.62 -4.49 0.00
C LYS A 43 -22.87 -3.87 -1.18
N GLY A 44 -22.16 -4.67 -1.96
CA GLY A 44 -21.34 -4.20 -3.08
C GLY A 44 -20.05 -3.49 -2.64
N ILE A 45 -19.65 -3.60 -1.38
CA ILE A 45 -18.38 -3.05 -0.90
C ILE A 45 -17.26 -3.96 -1.41
N ALA A 46 -16.26 -3.38 -2.05
CA ALA A 46 -15.07 -4.11 -2.46
C ALA A 46 -14.27 -4.53 -1.22
N VAL A 47 -14.05 -5.83 -1.10
CA VAL A 47 -13.30 -6.45 0.00
C VAL A 47 -12.09 -7.16 -0.57
N ILE A 48 -10.93 -6.98 0.06
CA ILE A 48 -9.66 -7.62 -0.30
C ILE A 48 -9.19 -8.47 0.87
N GLY A 49 -8.71 -9.69 0.63
CA GLY A 49 -8.22 -10.61 1.67
C GLY A 49 -9.14 -11.80 1.92
N ALA A 50 -8.97 -12.47 3.06
CA ALA A 50 -9.60 -13.73 3.40
C ALA A 50 -10.56 -13.61 4.61
N PRO A 51 -11.78 -14.16 4.52
CA PRO A 51 -12.76 -14.10 5.60
C PRO A 51 -12.36 -14.82 6.89
N GLU A 52 -11.42 -15.76 6.83
CA GLU A 52 -10.99 -16.59 7.96
C GLU A 52 -9.87 -15.95 8.79
N THR A 53 -9.07 -15.07 8.18
CA THR A 53 -7.87 -14.49 8.81
C THR A 53 -7.97 -12.97 8.89
N ALA A 54 -7.85 -12.30 7.74
CA ALA A 54 -7.81 -10.86 7.64
C ALA A 54 -8.37 -10.39 6.29
N PHE A 55 -9.17 -9.33 6.32
CA PHE A 55 -9.60 -8.64 5.11
C PHE A 55 -9.65 -7.12 5.31
N SER A 56 -9.57 -6.37 4.22
CA SER A 56 -9.63 -4.92 4.22
C SER A 56 -10.70 -4.38 3.28
N ILE A 57 -11.14 -3.16 3.61
CA ILE A 57 -11.97 -2.33 2.75
C ILE A 57 -11.36 -0.94 2.67
N TYR A 58 -11.65 -0.23 1.59
CA TYR A 58 -11.37 1.19 1.49
C TYR A 58 -12.63 1.99 1.79
N ASP A 59 -12.63 2.71 2.92
CA ASP A 59 -13.70 3.63 3.27
C ASP A 59 -13.47 4.96 2.55
N GLN A 60 -14.12 5.12 1.40
CA GLN A 60 -14.00 6.32 0.58
C GLN A 60 -14.46 7.60 1.28
N ALA A 61 -15.41 7.52 2.22
CA ALA A 61 -15.92 8.70 2.91
C ALA A 61 -14.89 9.29 3.87
N GLN A 62 -14.03 8.43 4.43
CA GLN A 62 -13.00 8.81 5.39
C GLN A 62 -11.58 8.80 4.79
N GLY A 63 -11.43 8.25 3.58
CA GLY A 63 -10.13 8.10 2.92
C GLY A 63 -9.20 7.09 3.62
N VAL A 64 -9.74 6.16 4.41
CA VAL A 64 -8.95 5.22 5.21
C VAL A 64 -9.16 3.77 4.77
N VAL A 65 -8.09 2.97 4.87
CA VAL A 65 -8.19 1.51 4.77
C VAL A 65 -8.56 0.97 6.15
N ARG A 66 -9.67 0.23 6.23
CA ARG A 66 -10.06 -0.49 7.44
C ARG A 66 -9.71 -1.95 7.27
N VAL A 67 -8.93 -2.49 8.22
CA VAL A 67 -8.56 -3.91 8.24
C VAL A 67 -9.29 -4.60 9.39
N TYR A 68 -9.96 -5.71 9.07
CA TYR A 68 -10.65 -6.57 10.02
C TYR A 68 -9.87 -7.88 10.14
N VAL A 69 -9.52 -8.27 11.37
CA VAL A 69 -8.71 -9.45 11.64
C VAL A 69 -9.29 -10.28 12.76
N SER A 70 -9.04 -11.59 12.71
CA SER A 70 -9.35 -12.49 13.81
C SER A 70 -8.35 -12.30 14.96
N GLU A 71 -7.09 -12.00 14.65
CA GLU A 71 -6.04 -11.75 15.62
C GLU A 71 -5.21 -10.51 15.25
N ARG A 72 -4.90 -9.65 16.24
CA ARG A 72 -4.16 -8.39 16.00
C ARG A 72 -2.77 -8.57 15.40
N GLN A 73 -2.16 -9.75 15.55
CA GLN A 73 -0.82 -10.05 15.05
C GLN A 73 -0.76 -10.32 13.54
N GLN A 74 -1.91 -10.33 12.86
CA GLN A 74 -2.02 -10.63 11.43
C GLN A 74 -1.95 -9.40 10.52
N VAL A 75 -1.79 -8.20 11.09
CA VAL A 75 -1.63 -6.95 10.33
C VAL A 75 -0.27 -6.35 10.63
N ASP A 76 0.52 -6.17 9.57
CA ASP A 76 1.67 -5.29 9.60
C ASP A 76 1.35 -4.03 8.78
N VAL A 77 1.67 -2.87 9.35
CA VAL A 77 1.51 -1.57 8.68
C VAL A 77 2.90 -1.03 8.46
N VAL A 78 3.39 -1.16 7.23
CA VAL A 78 4.71 -0.67 6.84
C VAL A 78 4.57 0.78 6.35
N PRO A 79 5.14 1.77 7.06
CA PRO A 79 5.15 3.15 6.59
C PRO A 79 5.94 3.28 5.28
N TYR A 80 5.53 4.21 4.42
CA TYR A 80 6.18 4.42 3.13
C TYR A 80 7.67 4.79 3.28
N GLU A 81 8.01 5.54 4.32
CA GLU A 81 9.39 5.95 4.60
C GLU A 81 10.28 4.72 4.89
N VAL A 82 9.76 3.70 5.56
CA VAL A 82 10.49 2.45 5.82
C VAL A 82 10.80 1.72 4.51
N VAL A 83 9.87 1.73 3.56
CA VAL A 83 10.09 1.16 2.22
C VAL A 83 11.22 1.89 1.50
N LEU A 84 11.26 3.23 1.59
CA LEU A 84 12.33 4.03 0.98
C LEU A 84 13.70 3.76 1.61
N TYR A 85 13.77 3.64 2.94
CA TYR A 85 15.02 3.30 3.62
C TYR A 85 15.50 1.89 3.27
N GLN A 86 14.59 0.93 3.16
CA GLN A 86 14.93 -0.42 2.74
C GLN A 86 15.46 -0.44 1.29
N ALA A 87 14.78 0.26 0.37
CA ALA A 87 15.24 0.38 -1.00
C ALA A 87 16.66 0.97 -1.10
N LEU A 88 16.98 1.97 -0.28
CA LEU A 88 18.33 2.52 -0.21
C LEU A 88 19.36 1.49 0.27
N ALA A 89 19.03 0.75 1.33
CA ALA A 89 19.90 -0.28 1.87
C ALA A 89 20.16 -1.39 0.85
N ASP A 90 19.12 -1.82 0.13
CA ASP A 90 19.21 -2.87 -0.89
C ASP A 90 20.07 -2.43 -2.07
N VAL A 91 19.88 -1.21 -2.58
CA VAL A 91 20.73 -0.64 -3.64
C VAL A 91 22.19 -0.54 -3.20
N GLN A 92 22.46 -0.07 -1.98
CA GLN A 92 23.82 0.03 -1.45
C GLN A 92 24.47 -1.35 -1.30
N ALA A 93 23.73 -2.34 -0.80
CA ALA A 93 24.22 -3.71 -0.65
C ALA A 93 24.53 -4.36 -2.01
N ALA A 94 23.78 -4.00 -3.05
CA ALA A 94 24.01 -4.44 -4.43
C ALA A 94 25.10 -3.64 -5.17
N GLY A 95 25.78 -2.69 -4.51
CA GLY A 95 26.86 -1.90 -5.11
C GLY A 95 26.38 -0.75 -6.00
N GLY A 96 25.11 -0.37 -5.90
CA GLY A 96 24.56 0.79 -6.59
C GLY A 96 25.14 2.11 -6.07
N SER A 97 25.09 3.12 -6.93
CA SER A 97 25.63 4.46 -6.65
C SER A 97 24.60 5.52 -7.00
N PHE A 98 24.79 6.72 -6.44
CA PHE A 98 23.87 7.83 -6.64
C PHE A 98 24.62 9.07 -7.10
N MET A 99 23.97 9.83 -7.98
CA MET A 99 24.44 11.11 -8.46
C MET A 99 23.28 12.12 -8.40
N VAL A 100 23.58 13.36 -8.01
CA VAL A 100 22.60 14.45 -8.03
C VAL A 100 22.79 15.25 -9.32
N CYS A 101 21.72 15.41 -10.09
CA CYS A 101 21.71 16.15 -11.36
C CYS A 101 20.64 17.25 -11.29
N GLY A 102 21.05 18.46 -10.90
CA GLY A 102 20.10 19.55 -10.66
C GLY A 102 19.21 19.24 -9.46
N ASP A 103 17.89 19.23 -9.68
CA ASP A 103 16.88 18.91 -8.67
C ASP A 103 16.56 17.41 -8.59
N ASP A 104 17.16 16.59 -9.46
CA ASP A 104 16.91 15.14 -9.52
C ASP A 104 18.06 14.33 -8.89
N VAL A 105 17.70 13.16 -8.36
CA VAL A 105 18.64 12.12 -7.95
C VAL A 105 18.61 10.98 -8.96
N VAL A 106 19.77 10.61 -9.47
CA VAL A 106 19.98 9.48 -10.37
C VAL A 106 20.61 8.34 -9.59
N CYS A 107 19.95 7.20 -9.56
CA CYS A 107 20.48 5.94 -9.05
C CYS A 107 21.01 5.10 -10.21
N VAL A 108 22.27 4.69 -10.10
CA VAL A 108 22.91 3.73 -10.99
C VAL A 108 23.00 2.40 -10.26
N LEU A 109 22.35 1.36 -10.77
CA LEU A 109 22.42 0.01 -10.23
C LEU A 109 22.57 -0.97 -11.39
N GLU A 110 23.63 -1.78 -11.38
CA GLU A 110 23.97 -2.64 -12.52
C GLU A 110 24.05 -1.82 -13.83
N ASP A 111 23.22 -2.18 -14.83
CA ASP A 111 23.12 -1.49 -16.11
C ASP A 111 21.97 -0.47 -16.15
N VAL A 112 21.25 -0.22 -15.04
CA VAL A 112 20.08 0.68 -15.00
C VAL A 112 20.41 2.06 -14.42
N LEU A 113 19.73 3.07 -14.96
CA LEU A 113 19.76 4.47 -14.54
C LEU A 113 18.33 4.89 -14.22
N ALA A 114 18.04 5.11 -12.94
CA ALA A 114 16.71 5.51 -12.50
C ALA A 114 16.75 6.92 -11.88
N HIS A 115 15.82 7.76 -12.33
CA HIS A 115 15.66 9.12 -11.83
C HIS A 115 14.54 9.16 -10.80
N GLY A 116 14.77 9.91 -9.72
CA GLY A 116 13.76 10.19 -8.70
C GLY A 116 13.98 11.54 -8.04
N THR A 117 12.95 12.05 -7.37
CA THR A 117 13.01 13.36 -6.68
C THR A 117 13.74 13.28 -5.32
N SER A 118 14.16 12.07 -4.93
CA SER A 118 14.93 11.79 -3.73
C SER A 118 15.74 10.50 -3.93
N TYR A 119 16.74 10.28 -3.08
CA TYR A 119 17.53 9.05 -3.09
C TYR A 119 16.64 7.79 -2.98
N GLY A 120 15.66 7.79 -2.08
CA GLY A 120 14.77 6.64 -1.88
C GLY A 120 13.89 6.35 -3.09
N ASP A 121 13.35 7.39 -3.72
CA ASP A 121 12.54 7.25 -4.95
C ASP A 121 13.39 6.73 -6.11
N ALA A 122 14.58 7.29 -6.31
CA ALA A 122 15.52 6.82 -7.33
C ALA A 122 15.95 5.37 -7.10
N ALA A 123 16.20 4.98 -5.84
CA ALA A 123 16.55 3.62 -5.45
C ALA A 123 15.42 2.63 -5.73
N LEU A 124 14.19 2.96 -5.30
CA LEU A 124 13.02 2.10 -5.51
C LEU A 124 12.76 1.86 -7.00
N ARG A 125 12.89 2.91 -7.82
CA ARG A 125 12.75 2.81 -9.28
C ARG A 125 13.85 1.98 -9.92
N ALA A 126 15.11 2.12 -9.47
CA ALA A 126 16.21 1.30 -9.96
C ALA A 126 15.97 -0.19 -9.69
N LEU A 127 15.58 -0.54 -8.45
CA LEU A 127 15.25 -1.91 -8.08
C LEU A 127 14.09 -2.46 -8.93
N TYR A 128 13.07 -1.64 -9.19
CA TYR A 128 11.97 -2.02 -10.05
C TYR A 128 12.46 -2.32 -11.49
N MET A 129 13.24 -1.43 -12.10
CA MET A 129 13.78 -1.63 -13.46
C MET A 129 14.65 -2.89 -13.57
N VAL A 130 15.52 -3.14 -12.58
CA VAL A 130 16.32 -4.39 -12.50
C VAL A 130 15.39 -5.61 -12.43
N SER A 131 14.34 -5.56 -11.61
CA SER A 131 13.38 -6.68 -11.48
C SER A 131 12.61 -6.99 -12.76
N GLN A 132 12.41 -6.00 -13.63
CA GLN A 132 11.76 -6.16 -14.93
C GLN A 132 12.76 -6.55 -16.04
N GLY A 133 14.07 -6.53 -15.77
CA GLY A 133 15.10 -6.69 -16.80
C GLY A 133 15.14 -5.53 -17.80
N GLU A 134 14.63 -4.35 -17.43
CA GLU A 134 14.63 -3.16 -18.28
C GLU A 134 16.04 -2.56 -18.31
N LYS A 135 16.74 -2.77 -19.42
CA LYS A 135 17.99 -2.06 -19.70
C LYS A 135 17.67 -0.70 -20.31
N PRO A 136 18.01 0.44 -19.68
CA PRO A 136 17.81 1.73 -20.30
C PRO A 136 18.68 1.86 -21.55
N PRO A 137 18.24 2.66 -22.55
CA PRO A 137 19.08 3.00 -23.68
C PRO A 137 20.33 3.72 -23.16
N LEU A 138 21.50 3.18 -23.50
CA LEU A 138 22.77 3.84 -23.21
C LEU A 138 22.80 5.16 -24.01
N ALA A 139 23.51 6.18 -23.51
CA ALA A 139 23.62 7.49 -24.17
C ALA A 139 24.15 7.45 -25.63
N GLY A 140 24.59 6.29 -26.13
CA GLY A 140 24.95 6.04 -27.53
C GLY A 140 23.79 5.61 -28.45
N ASP A 141 22.61 5.30 -27.90
CA ASP A 141 21.40 4.92 -28.65
C ASP A 141 20.44 6.09 -28.87
N MET A 142 20.77 7.28 -28.38
CA MET A 142 20.06 8.49 -28.82
C MET A 142 20.43 8.75 -30.29
N PRO A 143 19.46 8.82 -31.21
CA PRO A 143 19.75 9.29 -32.55
C PRO A 143 20.21 10.74 -32.43
N PHE A 144 21.53 10.95 -32.54
CA PHE A 144 22.06 12.25 -32.90
C PHE A 144 21.34 12.67 -34.18
N SER A 145 20.45 13.65 -34.07
CA SER A 145 20.02 14.44 -35.22
C SER A 145 20.97 15.62 -35.29
N PRO A 146 21.99 15.60 -36.18
CA PRO A 146 22.68 16.82 -36.52
C PRO A 146 21.77 17.55 -37.50
N GLU A 147 20.90 18.42 -36.99
CA GLU A 147 20.28 19.42 -37.86
C GLU A 147 21.08 20.72 -37.75
N ASN A 148 21.55 21.13 -38.93
CA ASN A 148 22.30 22.34 -39.25
C ASN A 148 21.59 23.63 -38.85
#